data_AF-Q03DB4-F1
#
_entry.id   AF-Q03DB4-F1
#
_cell.length_a   1.000
_cell.length_b   1.000
_cell.length_c   1.000
_cell.angle_alpha   90.00
_cell.angle_beta   90.00
_cell.angle_gamma   90.00
#
_symmetry.space_group_name_H-M   'P 1'
#
loop_
_entity.id
_entity.type
_entity.pdbx_description
1 polymer ?
#
loop_
_entity_poly.entity_id
_entity_poly.type
_entity_poly.pdbx_seq_one_letter_code
_entity_poly.pdbx_strand_id
1 'polypeptide(L)'
;MKNELLKKVSMIELFYDLVFVYMISQVTGLIHHLQNGVISPSALSIFTLVVIVSINSWMVQTVFNNRYGKSQWSNVILSFVDMAIVLYMSNAFSDTFDRHLIGFFIAAGLLSLTLAIQYLLVFVQTKNEYDRNIAMVFMRILFFRTACLLAGGVLAGR
;
A
#
# COMPACT_ATOMS: atom_id res chain seq x y z
N MET A 1 21.87 27.91 -9.95
CA MET A 1 21.20 26.59 -10.04
C MET A 1 21.11 26.05 -8.61
N LYS A 2 20.00 26.33 -7.91
CA LYS A 2 19.84 26.01 -6.48
C LYS A 2 19.70 24.50 -6.30
N ASN A 3 20.15 24.02 -5.14
CA ASN A 3 20.16 22.63 -4.64
C ASN A 3 18.82 21.87 -4.73
N GLU A 4 18.24 21.70 -5.92
CA GLU A 4 17.01 20.93 -6.13
C GLU A 4 17.27 19.44 -6.40
N LEU A 5 18.53 19.04 -6.61
CA LEU A 5 18.86 17.68 -7.03
C LEU A 5 18.89 16.64 -5.90
N LEU A 6 18.82 17.03 -4.62
CA LEU A 6 18.85 16.09 -3.50
C LEU A 6 17.84 16.47 -2.42
N LYS A 7 16.58 16.02 -2.58
CA LYS A 7 15.65 15.93 -1.45
C LYS A 7 16.24 14.90 -0.48
N LYS A 8 16.56 15.32 0.74
CA LYS A 8 17.01 14.41 1.80
C LYS A 8 15.85 13.48 2.17
N VAL A 9 16.12 12.17 2.15
CA VAL A 9 15.17 11.13 2.58
C VAL A 9 14.82 11.37 4.05
N SER A 10 13.53 11.36 4.37
CA SER A 10 13.08 11.55 5.75
C SER A 10 13.16 10.24 6.54
N MET A 11 13.28 10.32 7.87
CA MET A 11 13.25 9.12 8.72
C MET A 11 11.92 8.37 8.62
N ILE A 12 10.81 9.08 8.39
CA ILE A 12 9.48 8.48 8.22
C ILE A 12 9.40 7.70 6.91
N GLU A 13 9.99 8.23 5.83
CA GLU A 13 10.09 7.51 4.55
C GLU A 13 10.87 6.21 4.73
N LEU A 14 12.02 6.28 5.40
CA LEU A 14 12.84 5.10 5.66
C LEU A 14 12.11 4.06 6.53
N PHE A 15 11.39 4.51 7.55
CA PHE A 15 10.63 3.62 8.42
C PHE A 15 9.45 2.96 7.68
N TYR A 16 8.77 3.71 6.80
CA TYR A 16 7.73 3.19 5.93
C TYR A 16 8.26 2.07 5.02
N ASP A 17 9.39 2.31 4.37
CA ASP A 17 10.04 1.32 3.50
C ASP A 17 10.42 0.05 4.27
N LEU A 18 10.92 0.19 5.51
CA LEU A 18 11.23 -0.95 6.37
C LEU A 18 9.98 -1.79 6.70
N VAL A 19 8.87 -1.14 7.04
CA VAL A 19 7.60 -1.83 7.32
C VAL A 19 7.10 -2.60 6.10
N PHE A 20 7.26 -2.02 4.90
CA PHE A 20 6.90 -2.71 3.65
C PHE A 20 7.81 -3.89 3.34
N VAL A 21 9.12 -3.75 3.51
CA VAL A 21 10.08 -4.86 3.31
C VAL A 21 9.78 -5.99 4.30
N TYR A 22 9.48 -5.66 5.55
CA TYR A 22 9.04 -6.64 6.55
C TYR A 22 7.77 -7.38 6.09
N MET A 23 6.76 -6.66 5.61
CA MET A 23 5.54 -7.27 5.11
C MET A 23 5.82 -8.24 3.94
N ILE A 24 6.65 -7.85 2.97
CA ILE A 24 7.04 -8.74 1.86
C ILE A 24 7.77 -9.99 2.37
N SER A 25 8.62 -9.84 3.40
CA SER A 25 9.26 -11.00 4.06
C SER A 25 8.26 -11.93 4.74
N GLN A 26 7.08 -11.45 5.16
CA GLN A 26 6.03 -12.31 5.68
C GLN A 26 5.24 -12.99 4.55
N VAL A 27 5.02 -12.30 3.44
CA VAL A 27 4.32 -12.84 2.25
C VAL A 27 5.05 -14.03 1.65
N THR A 28 6.39 -14.10 1.71
CA THR A 28 7.14 -15.28 1.26
C THR A 28 6.84 -16.54 2.08
N GLY A 29 6.31 -16.40 3.30
CA GLY A 29 5.78 -17.51 4.09
C GLY A 29 4.63 -18.25 3.40
N LEU A 30 3.88 -17.60 2.50
CA LEU A 30 2.74 -18.20 1.78
C LEU A 30 3.15 -19.32 0.82
N ILE A 31 4.40 -19.33 0.35
CA ILE A 31 4.92 -20.35 -0.58
C ILE A 31 5.75 -21.43 0.13
N HIS A 32 5.93 -21.32 1.46
CA HIS A 32 6.75 -22.25 2.24
C HIS A 32 6.03 -23.54 2.64
N HIS A 33 4.71 -23.60 2.59
CA HIS A 33 3.94 -24.81 2.90
C HIS A 33 3.90 -25.73 1.66
N LEU A 34 4.99 -26.46 1.42
CA LEU A 34 5.04 -27.46 0.35
C LEU A 34 4.12 -28.64 0.67
N GLN A 35 3.04 -28.79 -0.09
CA GLN A 35 2.27 -30.04 -0.10
C GLN A 35 3.05 -31.05 -0.96
N ASN A 36 3.59 -32.10 -0.34
CA ASN A 36 4.33 -33.18 -1.03
C ASN A 36 5.55 -32.72 -1.85
N GLY A 37 6.20 -31.62 -1.46
CA GLY A 37 7.40 -31.10 -2.17
C GLY A 37 7.10 -30.28 -3.43
N VAL A 38 5.82 -29.99 -3.73
CA VAL A 38 5.40 -29.19 -4.89
C VAL A 38 4.60 -27.97 -4.42
N ILE A 39 4.84 -26.82 -5.03
CA ILE A 39 4.08 -25.58 -4.78
C ILE A 39 2.74 -25.69 -5.51
N SER A 40 1.63 -25.52 -4.79
CA SER A 40 0.31 -25.48 -5.43
C SER A 40 0.19 -24.26 -6.36
N PRO A 41 -0.30 -24.42 -7.60
CA PRO A 41 -0.59 -23.30 -8.49
C PRO A 41 -1.52 -22.24 -7.87
N SER A 42 -2.43 -22.64 -6.98
CA SER A 42 -3.30 -21.72 -6.25
C SER A 42 -2.51 -20.82 -5.29
N ALA A 43 -1.59 -21.41 -4.52
CA ALA A 43 -0.73 -20.68 -3.58
C ALA A 43 0.18 -19.69 -4.32
N LEU A 44 0.74 -20.10 -5.46
CA LEU A 44 1.55 -19.21 -6.30
C LEU A 44 0.75 -18.03 -6.86
N SER A 45 -0.51 -18.27 -7.25
CA SER A 45 -1.42 -17.23 -7.75
C SER A 45 -1.78 -16.22 -6.65
N ILE A 46 -2.09 -16.73 -5.44
CA ILE A 46 -2.39 -15.90 -4.27
C ILE A 46 -1.17 -15.06 -3.86
N PHE A 47 0.00 -15.69 -3.76
CA PHE A 47 1.27 -15.01 -3.50
C PHE A 47 1.52 -13.88 -4.52
N THR A 48 1.36 -14.18 -5.81
CA THR A 48 1.55 -13.20 -6.89
C THR A 48 0.59 -12.02 -6.76
N LEU A 49 -0.70 -12.28 -6.50
CA LEU A 49 -1.71 -11.24 -6.28
C LEU A 49 -1.33 -10.34 -5.11
N VAL A 50 -0.98 -10.94 -3.97
CA VAL A 50 -0.60 -10.21 -2.75
C VAL A 50 0.62 -9.31 -3.01
N VAL A 51 1.65 -9.83 -3.68
CA VAL A 51 2.85 -9.08 -4.03
C VAL A 51 2.53 -7.92 -4.97
N ILE A 52 1.74 -8.13 -6.03
CA ILE A 52 1.38 -7.07 -6.99
C ILE A 52 0.63 -5.93 -6.29
N VAL A 53 -0.38 -6.27 -5.50
CA VAL A 53 -1.18 -5.26 -4.77
C VAL A 53 -0.31 -4.51 -3.77
N SER A 54 0.57 -5.21 -3.07
CA SER A 54 1.49 -4.64 -2.09
C SER A 54 2.51 -3.70 -2.70
N ILE A 55 3.20 -4.13 -3.77
CA ILE A 55 4.17 -3.30 -4.50
C ILE A 55 3.49 -2.08 -5.10
N ASN A 56 2.27 -2.22 -5.64
CA ASN A 56 1.53 -1.08 -6.17
C ASN A 56 1.23 -0.03 -5.08
N SER A 57 0.83 -0.46 -3.87
CA SER A 57 0.65 0.46 -2.74
C SER A 57 1.95 1.13 -2.31
N TRP A 58 3.03 0.36 -2.19
CA TRP A 58 4.34 0.89 -1.83
C TRP A 58 4.81 1.94 -2.85
N MET A 59 4.76 1.60 -4.15
CA MET A 59 5.14 2.50 -5.24
C MET A 59 4.36 3.82 -5.21
N VAL A 60 3.05 3.77 -4.99
CA VAL A 60 2.23 4.99 -4.89
C VAL A 60 2.67 5.85 -3.71
N GLN A 61 2.91 5.27 -2.53
CA GLN A 61 3.44 6.02 -1.38
C GLN A 61 4.82 6.60 -1.70
N THR A 62 5.73 5.84 -2.31
CA THR A 62 7.07 6.33 -2.67
C THR A 62 6.97 7.52 -3.62
N VAL A 63 6.11 7.46 -4.63
CA VAL A 63 5.85 8.59 -5.55
C VAL A 63 5.28 9.79 -4.80
N PHE A 64 4.31 9.57 -3.90
CA PHE A 64 3.72 10.61 -3.06
C PHE A 64 4.78 11.29 -2.20
N ASN A 65 5.59 10.51 -1.46
CA ASN A 65 6.65 10.98 -0.60
C ASN A 65 7.70 11.77 -1.40
N ASN A 66 8.15 11.25 -2.53
CA ASN A 66 9.14 11.91 -3.38
C ASN A 66 8.68 13.28 -3.86
N ARG A 67 7.39 13.43 -4.18
CA ARG A 67 6.82 14.69 -4.71
C ARG A 67 6.38 15.66 -3.61
N TYR A 68 5.73 15.18 -2.56
CA TYR A 68 5.04 16.00 -1.55
C TYR A 68 5.63 15.88 -0.14
N GLY A 69 6.75 15.18 0.05
CA GLY A 69 7.36 14.91 1.35
C GLY A 69 7.90 16.14 2.13
N LYS A 70 7.62 17.37 1.69
CA LYS A 70 7.85 18.57 2.51
C LYS A 70 6.72 18.66 3.54
N SER A 71 7.00 18.01 4.68
CA SER A 71 6.13 17.64 5.78
C SER A 71 4.97 18.61 6.10
N GLN A 72 3.76 18.17 5.76
CA GLN A 72 2.56 18.55 6.46
C GLN A 72 2.27 17.45 7.48
N TRP A 73 2.02 17.83 8.73
CA TRP A 73 1.80 16.88 9.83
C TRP A 73 0.68 15.85 9.55
N SER A 74 -0.33 16.23 8.75
CA SER A 74 -1.38 15.32 8.27
C SER A 74 -0.81 14.12 7.48
N ASN A 75 0.19 14.34 6.63
CA ASN A 75 0.76 13.29 5.78
C ASN A 75 1.60 12.32 6.62
N VAL A 76 2.25 12.82 7.68
CA VAL A 76 2.98 12.00 8.64
C VAL A 76 2.02 11.08 9.40
N ILE A 77 0.92 11.62 9.93
CA ILE A 77 -0.08 10.82 10.65
C ILE A 77 -0.68 9.74 9.74
N LEU A 78 -1.04 10.09 8.51
CA LEU A 78 -1.57 9.13 7.54
C LEU A 78 -0.54 8.04 7.20
N SER A 79 0.74 8.40 7.06
CA SER A 79 1.80 7.40 6.84
C SER A 79 1.94 6.42 8.01
N PHE A 80 1.75 6.87 9.26
CA PHE A 80 1.71 5.97 10.43
C PHE A 80 0.48 5.05 10.43
N VAL A 81 -0.68 5.55 10.00
CA VAL A 81 -1.88 4.73 9.82
C VAL A 81 -1.63 3.66 8.76
N ASP A 82 -1.01 4.02 7.64
CA ASP A 82 -0.63 3.09 6.58
C ASP A 82 0.30 1.98 7.08
N MET A 83 1.32 2.34 7.87
CA MET A 83 2.21 1.36 8.49
C MET A 83 1.45 0.40 9.43
N ALA A 84 0.52 0.91 10.23
CA ALA A 84 -0.29 0.07 11.12
C ALA A 84 -1.15 -0.93 10.33
N ILE A 85 -1.75 -0.49 9.22
CA ILE A 85 -2.52 -1.35 8.31
C ILE A 85 -1.61 -2.43 7.70
N VAL A 86 -0.41 -2.05 7.26
CA VAL A 86 0.57 -2.98 6.65
C VAL A 86 1.05 -4.01 7.67
N LEU A 87 1.31 -3.61 8.92
CA LEU A 87 1.70 -4.54 10.00
C LEU A 87 0.55 -5.49 10.37
N TYR A 88 -0.69 -4.97 10.44
CA TYR A 88 -1.87 -5.80 10.62
C TYR A 88 -2.00 -6.84 9.51
N MET A 89 -1.86 -6.41 8.24
CA MET A 89 -1.88 -7.28 7.07
C MET A 89 -0.76 -8.33 7.11
N SER A 90 0.44 -7.96 7.58
CA SER A 90 1.60 -8.85 7.70
C SER A 90 1.34 -10.02 8.65
N ASN A 91 0.61 -9.77 9.74
CA ASN A 91 0.26 -10.81 10.73
C ASN A 91 -0.81 -11.78 10.19
N ALA A 92 -1.62 -11.33 9.22
CA ALA A 92 -2.67 -12.15 8.63
C ALA A 92 -2.14 -13.26 7.71
N PHE A 93 -0.87 -13.20 7.27
CA PHE A 93 -0.25 -14.19 6.38
C PHE A 93 0.11 -15.55 7.06
N SER A 94 -0.31 -15.80 8.31
CA SER A 94 -0.05 -17.06 9.03
C SER A 94 -1.08 -18.16 8.71
N ASP A 95 -0.66 -19.43 8.81
CA ASP A 95 -1.27 -20.79 8.73
C ASP A 95 -2.66 -21.06 8.09
N THR A 96 -3.52 -20.07 7.88
CA THR A 96 -4.84 -20.18 7.24
C THR A 96 -5.12 -19.00 6.30
N PHE A 97 -4.08 -18.47 5.63
CA PHE A 97 -4.22 -17.30 4.76
C PHE A 97 -5.24 -17.47 3.64
N ASP A 98 -5.36 -18.67 3.05
CA ASP A 98 -6.38 -18.97 2.02
C ASP A 98 -7.80 -18.66 2.51
N ARG A 99 -8.07 -18.81 3.82
CA ARG A 99 -9.35 -18.45 4.46
C ARG A 99 -9.44 -16.99 4.89
N HIS A 100 -8.32 -16.26 4.95
CA HIS A 100 -8.22 -14.86 5.38
C HIS A 100 -7.96 -13.88 4.23
N LEU A 101 -8.14 -14.28 2.96
CA LEU A 101 -8.07 -13.39 1.80
C LEU A 101 -8.95 -12.15 1.94
N ILE A 102 -10.11 -12.28 2.60
CA ILE A 102 -11.00 -11.17 2.94
C ILE A 102 -10.26 -10.10 3.76
N GLY A 103 -9.51 -10.52 4.78
CA GLY A 103 -8.74 -9.62 5.64
C GLY A 103 -7.67 -8.86 4.86
N PHE A 104 -7.00 -9.54 3.92
CA PHE A 104 -6.07 -8.90 2.99
C PHE A 104 -6.75 -7.86 2.10
N PHE A 105 -7.86 -8.19 1.45
CA PHE A 105 -8.58 -7.26 0.57
C PHE A 105 -9.13 -6.04 1.32
N ILE A 106 -9.65 -6.24 2.54
CA ILE A 106 -10.11 -5.14 3.39
C ILE A 106 -8.94 -4.24 3.79
N ALA A 107 -7.84 -4.81 4.29
CA ALA A 107 -6.66 -4.05 4.68
C ALA A 107 -6.04 -3.30 3.49
N ALA A 108 -5.89 -3.95 2.34
CA ALA A 108 -5.41 -3.33 1.11
C ALA A 108 -6.36 -2.22 0.60
N GLY A 109 -7.67 -2.41 0.75
CA GLY A 109 -8.68 -1.40 0.45
C GLY A 109 -8.55 -0.17 1.35
N LEU A 110 -8.41 -0.37 2.66
CA LEU A 110 -8.18 0.70 3.64
C LEU A 110 -6.88 1.45 3.35
N LEU A 111 -5.80 0.74 3.04
CA LEU A 111 -4.52 1.33 2.63
C LEU A 111 -4.64 2.15 1.33
N SER A 112 -5.43 1.67 0.36
CA SER A 112 -5.71 2.42 -0.86
C SER A 112 -6.54 3.68 -0.58
N LEU A 113 -7.45 3.62 0.40
CA LEU A 113 -8.28 4.75 0.80
C LEU A 113 -7.48 5.83 1.52
N THR A 114 -6.59 5.45 2.45
CA THR A 114 -5.70 6.38 3.14
C THR A 114 -4.77 7.10 2.17
N LEU A 115 -4.21 6.39 1.19
CA LEU A 115 -3.47 7.00 0.06
C LEU A 115 -4.34 7.97 -0.74
N ALA A 116 -5.60 7.60 -1.04
CA ALA A 116 -6.53 8.50 -1.72
C ALA A 116 -6.78 9.78 -0.92
N ILE A 117 -6.90 9.67 0.41
CA ILE A 117 -7.05 10.81 1.33
C ILE A 117 -5.78 11.68 1.32
N GLN A 118 -4.58 11.11 1.34
CA GLN A 118 -3.33 11.87 1.22
C GLN A 118 -3.30 12.72 -0.06
N TYR A 119 -3.67 12.14 -1.20
CA TYR A 119 -3.76 12.87 -2.47
C TYR A 119 -4.91 13.90 -2.49
N LEU A 120 -6.03 13.62 -1.84
CA LEU A 120 -7.12 14.59 -1.67
C LEU A 120 -6.66 15.80 -0.85
N LEU A 121 -5.91 15.60 0.24
CA LEU A 121 -5.37 16.70 1.03
C LEU A 121 -4.44 17.59 0.19
N VAL A 122 -3.57 16.99 -0.62
CA VAL A 122 -2.73 17.73 -1.57
C VAL A 122 -3.58 18.50 -2.57
N PHE A 123 -4.62 17.88 -3.14
CA PHE A 123 -5.52 18.53 -4.09
C PHE A 123 -6.22 19.77 -3.51
N VAL A 124 -6.58 19.74 -2.23
CA VAL A 124 -7.24 20.86 -1.54
C VAL A 124 -6.24 21.96 -1.15
N GLN A 125 -5.01 21.58 -0.77
CA GLN A 125 -4.06 22.50 -0.16
C GLN A 125 -3.08 23.13 -1.14
N THR A 126 -2.83 22.49 -2.29
CA THR A 126 -1.90 23.03 -3.29
C THR A 126 -2.54 24.14 -4.13
N LYS A 127 -1.77 25.23 -4.33
CA LYS A 127 -2.12 26.30 -5.29
C LYS A 127 -1.52 26.07 -6.68
N ASN A 128 -0.60 25.11 -6.80
CA ASN A 128 0.05 24.78 -8.08
C ASN A 128 -0.88 23.89 -8.92
N GLU A 129 -1.25 24.35 -10.11
CA GLU A 129 -2.15 23.64 -11.01
C GLU A 129 -1.59 22.27 -11.45
N TYR A 130 -0.27 22.16 -11.64
CA TYR A 130 0.38 20.91 -12.03
C TYR A 130 0.23 19.84 -10.94
N ASP A 131 0.54 20.20 -9.69
CA ASP A 131 0.41 19.28 -8.56
C ASP A 131 -1.05 18.94 -8.29
N ARG A 132 -1.96 19.89 -8.50
CA ARG A 132 -3.40 19.69 -8.35
C ARG A 132 -3.95 18.67 -9.36
N ASN A 133 -3.56 18.79 -10.63
CA ASN A 133 -3.99 17.84 -11.67
C ASN A 133 -3.47 16.42 -11.41
N ILE A 134 -2.20 16.29 -11.03
CA ILE A 134 -1.61 14.99 -10.70
C ILE A 134 -2.31 14.40 -9.47
N ALA A 135 -2.52 15.20 -8.43
CA ALA A 135 -3.22 14.74 -7.24
C ALA A 135 -4.65 14.29 -7.54
N MET A 136 -5.38 15.02 -8.40
CA MET A 136 -6.72 14.64 -8.84
C MET A 136 -6.72 13.28 -9.56
N VAL A 137 -5.77 13.04 -10.46
CA VAL A 137 -5.68 11.78 -11.21
C VAL A 137 -5.39 10.61 -10.28
N PHE A 138 -4.37 10.72 -9.43
CA PHE A 138 -4.03 9.67 -8.47
C PHE A 138 -5.16 9.41 -7.48
N MET A 139 -5.79 10.46 -6.96
CA MET A 139 -6.96 10.35 -6.08
C MET A 139 -8.08 9.53 -6.74
N ARG A 140 -8.45 9.83 -8.00
CA ARG A 140 -9.52 9.10 -8.70
C ARG A 140 -9.16 7.63 -8.95
N ILE A 141 -7.92 7.36 -9.34
CA ILE A 141 -7.41 5.99 -9.53
C ILE A 141 -7.48 5.22 -8.20
N LEU A 142 -7.05 5.84 -7.09
CA LEU A 142 -7.02 5.20 -5.78
C LEU A 142 -8.42 4.98 -5.20
N PHE A 143 -9.38 5.88 -5.43
CA PHE A 143 -10.78 5.63 -5.07
C PHE A 143 -11.37 4.46 -5.85
N PHE A 144 -11.12 4.39 -7.16
CA PHE A 144 -11.56 3.26 -7.97
C PHE A 144 -10.91 1.95 -7.48
N ARG A 145 -9.59 1.96 -7.25
CA ARG A 145 -8.85 0.83 -6.69
C ARG A 145 -9.42 0.39 -5.34
N THR A 146 -9.74 1.33 -4.46
CA THR A 146 -10.36 1.06 -3.15
C THR A 146 -11.68 0.31 -3.33
N ALA A 147 -12.56 0.80 -4.21
CA ALA A 147 -13.84 0.14 -4.48
C ALA A 147 -13.64 -1.29 -5.01
N CYS A 148 -12.70 -1.48 -5.95
CA CYS A 148 -12.37 -2.80 -6.49
C CYS A 148 -11.82 -3.76 -5.42
N LEU A 149 -10.93 -3.29 -4.54
CA LEU A 149 -10.35 -4.12 -3.48
C LEU A 149 -11.40 -4.52 -2.44
N LEU A 150 -12.25 -3.59 -2.01
CA LEU A 150 -13.33 -3.87 -1.08
C LEU A 150 -14.38 -4.82 -1.69
N ALA A 151 -14.74 -4.63 -2.96
CA ALA A 151 -15.61 -5.57 -3.68
C ALA A 151 -14.96 -6.97 -3.77
N GLY A 152 -13.66 -7.04 -4.03
CA GLY A 152 -12.89 -8.28 -3.99
C GLY A 152 -12.97 -8.98 -2.63
N GLY A 153 -12.89 -8.22 -1.53
CA GLY A 153 -13.07 -8.75 -0.18
C GLY A 153 -14.46 -9.33 0.08
N VAL A 154 -15.51 -8.66 -0.41
CA VAL A 154 -16.90 -9.16 -0.30
C VAL A 154 -17.10 -10.44 -1.12
N LEU A 155 -16.52 -10.52 -2.31
CA LEU A 155 -16.60 -11.69 -3.17
C LEU A 155 -15.81 -12.88 -2.62
N ALA A 156 -14.62 -12.63 -2.07
CA ALA A 156 -13.77 -13.66 -1.45
C ALA A 156 -14.37 -14.24 -0.16
N GLY A 157 -15.36 -13.57 0.44
CA GLY A 157 -16.05 -14.03 1.64
C GLY A 157 -17.37 -14.76 1.41
N ARG A 158 -17.74 -15.02 0.16
CA ARG A 158 -18.87 -15.86 -0.21
C ARG A 158 -18.37 -17.24 -0.64
#